data_AF-A0A7C8BQI3-F1
#
_entry.id   AF-A0A7C8BQI3-F1
#
_cell.length_a   1.000
_cell.length_b   1.000
_cell.length_c   1.000
_cell.angle_alpha   90.00
_cell.angle_beta   90.00
_cell.angle_gamma   90.00
#
_symmetry.space_group_name_H-M   'P 1'
#
loop_
_entity.id
_entity.type
_entity.pdbx_description
1 polymer ?
#
loop_
_entity_poly.entity_id
_entity_poly.type
_entity_poly.pdbx_seq_one_letter_code
_entity_poly.pdbx_strand_id
1 'polypeptide(L)'
;LAGPCRTAGLAAGLLALLFCRVLLALRKGLARLGAPVFALAVGGVATALVLGYAELFHYEGLRAFCGTGAAQISVALSGGDLPWWAFAMKAALTLLTLAGGFKGGEIMPVLAIGACLGVALADGAAALGATEVARGVLAVAVMAAFFAGCTNCPLTAGMFVLELLGPWALAVSVPAVTAAFLVARSTSLYPTSLPHWSTTPTFPPAPSGGRRPCR
;
A
#
# COMPACT_ATOMS: atom_id res chain seq x y z
N LEU A 1 15.49 7.83 -18.03
CA LEU A 1 14.94 7.13 -16.85
C LEU A 1 14.32 8.07 -15.81
N ALA A 2 14.96 9.19 -15.43
CA ALA A 2 14.44 10.07 -14.38
C ALA A 2 13.08 10.74 -14.68
N GLY A 3 12.72 10.98 -15.95
CA GLY A 3 11.40 11.48 -16.35
C GLY A 3 10.26 10.50 -16.04
N PRO A 4 10.23 9.31 -16.66
CA PRO A 4 9.16 8.33 -16.47
C PRO A 4 9.05 7.82 -15.03
N CYS A 5 10.17 7.72 -14.30
CA CYS A 5 10.14 7.31 -12.89
C CYS A 5 9.46 8.37 -12.00
N ARG A 6 9.60 9.66 -12.31
CA ARG A 6 8.92 10.73 -11.56
C ARG A 6 7.42 10.73 -11.80
N THR A 7 6.98 10.61 -13.06
CA THR A 7 5.55 10.56 -13.39
C THR A 7 4.89 9.32 -12.80
N ALA A 8 5.57 8.18 -12.85
CA ALA A 8 5.12 6.95 -12.19
C ALA A 8 5.06 7.11 -10.66
N GLY A 9 6.03 7.79 -10.05
CA GLY A 9 6.01 8.15 -8.63
C GLY A 9 4.86 9.06 -8.23
N LEU A 10 4.50 10.05 -9.06
CA LEU A 10 3.31 10.89 -8.83
C LEU A 10 2.02 10.07 -8.84
N ALA A 11 1.86 9.18 -9.83
CA ALA A 11 0.71 8.27 -9.89
C ALA A 11 0.64 7.34 -8.66
N ALA A 12 1.79 6.81 -8.23
CA ALA A 12 1.90 5.99 -7.02
C ALA A 12 1.52 6.77 -5.77
N GLY A 13 1.98 8.02 -5.64
CA GLY A 13 1.63 8.91 -4.52
C GLY A 13 0.15 9.24 -4.46
N LEU A 14 -0.49 9.51 -5.61
CA LEU A 14 -1.94 9.74 -5.69
C LEU A 14 -2.73 8.49 -5.31
N LEU A 15 -2.30 7.31 -5.76
CA LEU A 15 -2.94 6.05 -5.38
C LEU A 15 -2.75 5.78 -3.88
N ALA A 16 -1.56 6.06 -3.32
CA ALA A 16 -1.29 5.90 -1.89
C ALA A 16 -2.17 6.83 -1.02
N LEU A 17 -2.33 8.10 -1.43
CA LEU A 17 -3.28 9.03 -0.81
C LEU A 17 -4.69 8.47 -0.78
N LEU A 18 -5.17 8.00 -1.94
CA LEU A 18 -6.52 7.45 -2.09
C LEU A 18 -6.67 6.20 -1.22
N PHE A 19 -5.72 5.28 -1.28
CA PHE A 19 -5.71 4.03 -0.51
C PHE A 19 -5.77 4.29 0.99
N CYS A 20 -4.91 5.16 1.52
CA CYS A 20 -4.90 5.52 2.93
C CYS A 20 -6.23 6.17 3.36
N ARG A 21 -6.77 7.11 2.58
CA ARG A 21 -8.05 7.77 2.89
C ARG A 21 -9.21 6.81 2.89
N VAL A 22 -9.29 5.92 1.91
CA VAL A 22 -10.34 4.90 1.81
C VAL A 22 -10.23 3.94 3.00
N LEU A 23 -9.03 3.47 3.34
CA LEU A 23 -8.82 2.60 4.50
C LEU A 23 -9.30 3.26 5.81
N LEU A 24 -8.92 4.53 6.03
CA LEU A 24 -9.34 5.31 7.19
C LEU A 24 -10.87 5.53 7.22
N ALA A 25 -11.47 5.84 6.08
CA ALA A 25 -12.92 6.04 5.96
C ALA A 25 -13.68 4.74 6.24
N LEU A 26 -13.22 3.61 5.69
CA LEU A 26 -13.81 2.30 5.94
C LEU A 26 -13.68 1.89 7.40
N ARG A 27 -12.50 2.06 8.03
CA ARG A 27 -12.31 1.80 9.46
C ARG A 27 -13.24 2.65 10.33
N LYS A 28 -13.38 3.95 10.03
CA LYS A 28 -14.30 4.85 10.73
C LYS A 28 -15.77 4.45 10.53
N GLY A 29 -16.15 4.08 9.32
CA GLY A 29 -17.51 3.63 9.00
C GLY A 29 -17.86 2.35 9.74
N LEU A 30 -16.95 1.38 9.75
CA LEU A 30 -17.13 0.10 10.41
C LEU A 30 -17.11 0.22 11.95
N ALA A 31 -16.34 1.18 12.49
CA ALA A 31 -16.37 1.50 13.92
C ALA A 31 -17.74 2.00 14.40
N ARG A 32 -18.59 2.57 13.51
CA ARG A 32 -19.96 2.99 13.87
C ARG A 32 -20.88 1.82 14.25
N LEU A 33 -20.50 0.59 13.89
CA LEU A 33 -21.28 -0.60 14.20
C LEU A 33 -21.15 -1.03 15.67
N GLY A 34 -20.30 -0.36 16.47
CA GLY A 34 -20.24 -0.51 17.92
C GLY A 34 -19.67 -1.85 18.44
N ALA A 35 -19.49 -2.84 17.57
CA ALA A 35 -18.95 -4.15 17.93
C ALA A 35 -17.78 -4.57 17.00
N PRO A 36 -16.56 -4.79 17.53
CA PRO A 36 -15.39 -5.15 16.72
C PRO A 36 -15.54 -6.54 16.06
N VAL A 37 -16.34 -7.43 16.65
CA VAL A 37 -16.65 -8.74 16.06
C VAL A 37 -17.50 -8.60 14.80
N PHE A 38 -18.42 -7.63 14.78
CA PHE A 38 -19.26 -7.38 13.60
C PHE A 38 -18.44 -6.76 12.46
N ALA A 39 -17.45 -5.92 12.78
CA ALA A 39 -16.48 -5.44 11.82
C ALA A 39 -15.73 -6.57 11.10
N LEU A 40 -15.23 -7.55 11.88
CA LEU A 40 -14.58 -8.76 11.36
C LEU A 40 -15.53 -9.60 10.51
N ALA A 41 -16.76 -9.81 10.97
CA ALA A 41 -17.77 -10.56 10.24
C ALA A 41 -18.12 -9.91 8.89
N VAL A 42 -18.33 -8.58 8.87
CA VAL A 42 -18.62 -7.84 7.63
C VAL A 42 -17.45 -7.92 6.66
N GLY A 43 -16.21 -7.74 7.13
CA GLY A 43 -15.01 -7.87 6.30
C GLY A 43 -14.86 -9.27 5.71
N GLY A 44 -15.07 -10.31 6.52
CA GLY A 44 -14.96 -11.71 6.09
C GLY A 44 -16.09 -12.15 5.15
N VAL A 45 -17.33 -11.73 5.41
CA VAL A 45 -18.47 -12.00 4.52
C VAL A 45 -18.28 -11.28 3.20
N ALA A 46 -17.84 -10.01 3.22
CA ALA A 46 -17.60 -9.27 2.00
C ALA A 46 -16.47 -9.88 1.16
N THR A 47 -15.35 -10.30 1.76
CA THR A 47 -14.28 -11.00 1.01
C THR A 47 -14.77 -12.34 0.46
N ALA A 48 -15.51 -13.12 1.25
CA ALA A 48 -16.09 -14.39 0.81
C ALA A 48 -17.09 -14.20 -0.34
N LEU A 49 -17.92 -13.16 -0.29
CA LEU A 49 -18.86 -12.82 -1.37
C LEU A 49 -18.13 -12.41 -2.65
N VAL A 50 -17.09 -11.58 -2.54
CA VAL A 50 -16.28 -11.17 -3.71
C VAL A 50 -15.60 -12.38 -4.36
N LEU A 51 -15.02 -13.28 -3.56
CA LEU A 51 -14.36 -14.49 -4.06
C LEU A 51 -15.36 -15.51 -4.60
N GLY A 52 -16.47 -15.73 -3.89
CA GLY A 52 -17.53 -16.64 -4.32
C GLY A 52 -18.22 -16.17 -5.60
N TYR A 53 -18.44 -14.85 -5.75
CA TYR A 53 -18.92 -14.28 -7.01
C TYR A 53 -17.90 -14.48 -8.14
N ALA A 54 -16.61 -14.22 -7.88
CA ALA A 54 -15.58 -14.42 -8.90
C ALA A 54 -15.49 -15.88 -9.37
N GLU A 55 -15.60 -16.85 -8.45
CA GLU A 55 -15.65 -18.27 -8.80
C GLU A 55 -16.88 -18.65 -9.60
N LEU A 56 -18.04 -18.09 -9.26
CA LEU A 56 -19.29 -18.34 -9.97
C LEU A 56 -19.24 -17.86 -11.44
N PHE A 57 -18.47 -16.81 -11.72
CA PHE A 57 -18.25 -16.27 -13.07
C PHE A 57 -16.95 -16.78 -13.73
N HIS A 58 -16.33 -17.84 -13.20
CA HIS A 58 -15.10 -18.45 -13.72
C HIS A 58 -13.89 -17.51 -13.81
N TYR A 59 -13.81 -16.51 -12.92
CA TYR A 59 -12.60 -15.70 -12.75
C TYR A 59 -11.58 -16.42 -11.86
N GLU A 60 -11.01 -17.52 -12.36
CA GLU A 60 -10.05 -18.36 -11.61
C GLU A 60 -8.78 -17.58 -11.16
N GLY A 61 -8.47 -16.48 -11.85
CA GLY A 61 -7.33 -15.62 -11.52
C GLY A 61 -7.48 -14.79 -10.24
N LEU A 62 -8.70 -14.61 -9.70
CA LEU A 62 -8.89 -13.69 -8.56
C LEU A 62 -8.29 -14.24 -7.26
N ARG A 63 -8.34 -15.57 -7.06
CA ARG A 63 -7.71 -16.23 -5.91
C ARG A 63 -6.22 -16.00 -5.82
N ALA A 64 -5.54 -15.80 -6.96
CA ALA A 64 -4.12 -15.50 -6.97
C ALA A 64 -3.81 -14.18 -6.23
N PHE A 65 -4.75 -13.24 -6.16
CA PHE A 65 -4.63 -11.97 -5.45
C PHE A 65 -4.92 -12.05 -3.96
N CYS A 66 -5.37 -13.19 -3.43
CA CYS A 66 -5.46 -13.42 -1.99
C CYS A 66 -4.06 -13.58 -1.35
N GLY A 67 -3.99 -13.42 -0.03
CA GLY A 67 -2.75 -13.60 0.73
C GLY A 67 -1.78 -12.40 0.66
N THR A 68 -0.50 -12.66 0.93
CA THR A 68 0.52 -11.60 1.14
C THR A 68 0.83 -10.77 -0.09
N GLY A 69 0.75 -11.37 -1.28
CA GLY A 69 1.14 -10.70 -2.52
C GLY A 69 2.54 -11.07 -3.04
N ALA A 70 3.25 -11.99 -2.38
CA ALA A 70 4.63 -12.33 -2.74
C ALA A 70 4.78 -12.88 -4.16
N ALA A 71 3.83 -13.69 -4.63
CA ALA A 71 3.83 -14.23 -5.99
C ALA A 71 3.70 -13.12 -7.05
N GLN A 72 2.89 -12.08 -6.80
CA GLN A 72 2.79 -10.94 -7.70
C GLN A 72 4.09 -10.14 -7.73
N ILE A 73 4.73 -9.96 -6.57
CA ILE A 73 6.00 -9.26 -6.47
C ILE A 73 7.06 -10.00 -7.30
N SER A 74 7.21 -11.32 -7.14
CA SER A 74 8.21 -12.08 -7.89
C SER A 74 7.99 -11.99 -9.40
N VAL A 75 6.74 -12.16 -9.87
CA VAL A 75 6.41 -12.05 -11.30
C VAL A 75 6.66 -10.64 -11.83
N ALA A 76 6.26 -9.61 -11.09
CA ALA A 76 6.47 -8.21 -11.47
C ALA A 76 7.98 -7.86 -11.55
N LEU A 77 8.79 -8.33 -10.60
CA LEU A 77 10.23 -8.10 -10.58
C LEU A 77 10.96 -8.84 -11.71
N SER A 78 10.49 -10.03 -12.08
CA SER A 78 10.99 -10.78 -13.24
C SER A 78 10.55 -10.17 -14.59
N GLY A 79 9.73 -9.11 -14.59
CA GLY A 79 9.17 -8.53 -15.81
C GLY A 79 8.12 -9.40 -16.50
N GLY A 80 7.53 -10.33 -15.75
CA GLY A 80 6.45 -11.18 -16.20
C GLY A 80 5.16 -10.39 -16.42
N ASP A 81 4.19 -11.05 -17.05
CA ASP A 81 2.94 -10.42 -17.44
C ASP A 81 1.96 -10.43 -16.26
N LEU A 82 1.48 -9.26 -15.87
CA LEU A 82 0.37 -9.11 -14.93
C LEU A 82 -0.74 -8.33 -15.62
N PRO A 83 -2.01 -8.70 -15.40
CA PRO A 83 -3.11 -7.92 -15.94
C PRO A 83 -3.06 -6.50 -15.37
N TRP A 84 -3.33 -5.49 -16.20
CA TRP A 84 -3.30 -4.09 -15.80
C TRP A 84 -4.20 -3.75 -14.61
N TRP A 85 -5.26 -4.53 -14.38
CA TRP A 85 -6.20 -4.38 -13.26
C TRP A 85 -5.74 -5.06 -11.96
N ALA A 86 -4.62 -5.79 -11.98
CA ALA A 86 -4.06 -6.53 -10.84
C ALA A 86 -3.88 -5.66 -9.59
N PHE A 87 -3.37 -4.44 -9.77
CA PHE A 87 -3.12 -3.51 -8.65
C PHE A 87 -4.43 -3.12 -7.97
N ALA A 88 -5.50 -2.90 -8.74
CA ALA A 88 -6.79 -2.45 -8.23
C ALA A 88 -7.48 -3.58 -7.45
N MET A 89 -7.43 -4.82 -7.97
CA MET A 89 -8.00 -5.98 -7.27
C MET A 89 -7.25 -6.27 -5.98
N LYS A 90 -5.91 -6.24 -6.01
CA LYS A 90 -5.11 -6.42 -4.79
C LYS A 90 -5.39 -5.32 -3.77
N ALA A 91 -5.51 -4.07 -4.20
CA ALA A 91 -5.85 -2.94 -3.34
C ALA A 91 -7.24 -3.09 -2.71
N ALA A 92 -8.26 -3.44 -3.51
CA ALA A 92 -9.63 -3.63 -3.03
C ALA A 92 -9.74 -4.75 -1.99
N LEU A 93 -9.15 -5.92 -2.28
CA LEU A 93 -9.13 -7.04 -1.34
C LEU A 93 -8.41 -6.69 -0.04
N THR A 94 -7.29 -5.98 -0.14
CA THR A 94 -6.51 -5.52 1.02
C THR A 94 -7.29 -4.50 1.86
N LEU A 95 -7.97 -3.55 1.22
CA LEU A 95 -8.83 -2.59 1.91
C LEU A 95 -9.94 -3.30 2.66
N LEU A 96 -10.56 -4.32 2.06
CA LEU A 96 -11.65 -5.07 2.65
C LEU A 96 -11.21 -5.87 3.89
N THR A 97 -10.06 -6.55 3.81
CA THR A 97 -9.49 -7.29 4.94
C THR A 97 -9.00 -6.35 6.05
N LEU A 98 -8.28 -5.28 5.71
CA LEU A 98 -7.70 -4.37 6.70
C LEU A 98 -8.75 -3.43 7.33
N ALA A 99 -9.82 -3.10 6.61
CA ALA A 99 -10.95 -2.38 7.17
C ALA A 99 -11.73 -3.26 8.15
N GLY A 100 -11.91 -4.55 7.83
CA GLY A 100 -12.55 -5.55 8.69
C GLY A 100 -11.82 -5.82 10.01
N GLY A 101 -10.61 -5.31 10.19
CA GLY A 101 -9.84 -5.52 11.42
C GLY A 101 -9.11 -6.86 11.48
N PHE A 102 -8.95 -7.54 10.34
CA PHE A 102 -8.09 -8.72 10.26
C PHE A 102 -6.64 -8.32 10.56
N LYS A 103 -6.06 -8.91 11.60
CA LYS A 103 -4.67 -8.68 11.98
C LYS A 103 -3.76 -9.45 11.04
N GLY A 104 -3.09 -8.71 10.15
CA GLY A 104 -2.08 -9.22 9.23
C GLY A 104 -1.05 -8.13 8.92
N GLY A 105 0.11 -8.53 8.40
CA GLY A 105 1.12 -7.56 7.96
C GLY A 105 0.60 -6.73 6.79
N GLU A 106 0.52 -5.41 6.96
CA GLU A 106 0.00 -4.48 5.93
C GLU A 106 1.07 -4.11 4.90
N ILE A 107 2.36 -4.30 5.23
CA ILE A 107 3.51 -3.90 4.42
C ILE A 107 3.62 -4.73 3.13
N MET A 108 3.47 -6.05 3.20
CA MET A 108 3.58 -6.93 2.03
C MET A 108 2.51 -6.66 0.97
N PRO A 109 1.21 -6.55 1.34
CA PRO A 109 0.17 -6.15 0.39
C PRO A 109 0.43 -4.80 -0.25
N VAL A 110 0.91 -3.81 0.51
CA VAL A 110 1.28 -2.48 -0.01
C VAL A 110 2.37 -2.60 -1.07
N LEU A 111 3.43 -3.37 -0.80
CA LEU A 111 4.51 -3.61 -1.76
C LEU A 111 4.01 -4.33 -3.02
N ALA A 112 3.13 -5.34 -2.86
CA ALA A 112 2.53 -6.04 -3.99
C ALA A 112 1.65 -5.13 -4.86
N ILE A 113 0.83 -4.26 -4.25
CA ILE A 113 0.03 -3.25 -4.98
C ILE A 113 0.95 -2.32 -5.77
N GLY A 114 2.01 -1.82 -5.15
CA GLY A 114 2.98 -0.95 -5.82
C GLY A 114 3.72 -1.65 -6.98
N ALA A 115 4.13 -2.91 -6.81
CA ALA A 115 4.77 -3.68 -7.87
C ALA A 115 3.81 -3.91 -9.06
N CYS A 116 2.55 -4.29 -8.79
CA CYS A 116 1.52 -4.45 -9.81
C CYS A 116 1.22 -3.13 -10.54
N LEU A 117 1.17 -2.02 -9.80
CA LEU A 117 0.96 -0.70 -10.37
C LEU A 117 2.12 -0.32 -11.30
N GLY A 118 3.36 -0.63 -10.93
CA GLY A 118 4.51 -0.36 -11.77
C GLY A 118 4.52 -1.14 -13.08
N VAL A 119 4.06 -2.40 -13.09
CA VAL A 119 3.84 -3.17 -14.32
C VAL A 119 2.76 -2.52 -15.18
N ALA A 120 1.60 -2.19 -14.59
CA ALA A 120 0.50 -1.55 -15.32
C ALA A 120 0.88 -0.18 -15.92
N LEU A 121 1.69 0.60 -15.20
CA LEU A 121 2.22 1.88 -15.71
C LEU A 121 3.24 1.67 -16.83
N ALA A 122 4.03 0.59 -16.79
CA ALA A 122 4.97 0.26 -17.86
C ALA A 122 4.22 -0.15 -19.14
N ASP A 123 3.21 -1.01 -19.02
CA ASP A 123 2.37 -1.42 -20.15
C ASP A 123 1.60 -0.22 -20.75
N GLY A 124 1.07 0.66 -19.90
CA GLY A 124 0.40 1.89 -20.35
C GLY A 124 1.36 2.87 -21.06
N ALA A 125 2.58 3.02 -20.55
CA ALA A 125 3.60 3.86 -21.19
C ALA A 125 4.07 3.29 -22.55
N ALA A 126 4.18 1.97 -22.65
CA ALA A 126 4.48 1.27 -23.90
C ALA A 126 3.35 1.45 -24.92
N ALA A 127 2.08 1.32 -24.51
CA ALA A 127 0.93 1.54 -25.36
C ALA A 127 0.83 2.98 -25.89
N LEU A 128 1.30 3.96 -25.13
CA LEU A 128 1.35 5.38 -25.51
C LEU A 128 2.58 5.76 -26.36
N GLY A 129 3.45 4.80 -26.68
CA GLY A 129 4.68 5.03 -27.44
C GLY A 129 5.71 5.93 -26.74
N ALA A 130 5.51 6.17 -25.43
CA ALA A 130 6.19 7.24 -24.71
C ALA A 130 7.60 6.83 -24.24
N THR A 131 7.87 5.54 -24.01
CA THR A 131 9.23 4.96 -23.80
C THR A 131 9.15 3.46 -23.48
N GLU A 132 10.03 2.66 -24.08
CA GLU A 132 10.28 1.25 -23.70
C GLU A 132 11.12 1.21 -22.42
N VAL A 133 10.47 1.23 -21.24
CA VAL A 133 11.14 0.97 -19.96
C VAL A 133 10.85 -0.45 -19.54
N ALA A 134 11.89 -1.20 -19.17
CA ALA A 134 11.73 -2.57 -18.70
C ALA A 134 10.74 -2.62 -17.52
N ARG A 135 9.71 -3.48 -17.64
CA ARG A 135 8.65 -3.66 -16.65
C ARG A 135 9.18 -3.83 -15.22
N GLY A 136 10.20 -4.67 -15.06
CA GLY A 136 10.82 -4.91 -13.76
C GLY A 136 11.42 -3.66 -13.12
N VAL A 137 12.01 -2.76 -13.92
CA VAL A 137 12.63 -1.52 -13.41
C VAL A 137 11.57 -0.57 -12.88
N LEU A 138 10.45 -0.41 -13.60
CA LEU A 138 9.36 0.44 -13.15
C LEU A 138 8.58 -0.18 -11.99
N ALA A 139 8.41 -1.51 -11.99
CA ALA A 139 7.84 -2.26 -10.86
C ALA A 139 8.60 -1.98 -9.56
N VAL A 140 9.94 -2.05 -9.59
CA VAL A 140 10.79 -1.73 -8.43
C VAL A 140 10.61 -0.28 -7.97
N ALA A 141 10.67 0.68 -8.90
CA ALA A 141 10.58 2.09 -8.58
C ALA A 141 9.23 2.45 -7.94
N VAL A 142 8.14 1.93 -8.51
CA VAL A 142 6.76 2.20 -8.07
C VAL A 142 6.43 1.43 -6.79
N MET A 143 6.93 0.20 -6.62
CA MET A 143 6.85 -0.55 -5.36
C MET A 143 7.42 0.26 -4.20
N ALA A 144 8.64 0.79 -4.38
CA ALA A 144 9.30 1.64 -3.39
C ALA A 144 8.49 2.92 -3.11
N ALA A 145 8.03 3.59 -4.18
CA ALA A 145 7.33 4.85 -4.11
C ALA A 145 5.97 4.73 -3.41
N PHE A 146 5.20 3.68 -3.72
CA PHE A 146 3.93 3.40 -3.08
C PHE A 146 4.09 3.08 -1.58
N PHE A 147 5.11 2.30 -1.23
CA PHE A 147 5.44 2.02 0.17
C PHE A 147 5.86 3.29 0.94
N ALA A 148 6.72 4.12 0.34
CA ALA A 148 7.10 5.41 0.91
C ALA A 148 5.91 6.35 1.08
N GLY A 149 5.00 6.39 0.11
CA GLY A 149 3.79 7.21 0.15
C GLY A 149 2.79 6.75 1.20
N CYS A 150 2.64 5.45 1.42
CA CYS A 150 1.75 4.91 2.45
C CYS A 150 2.31 5.10 3.87
N THR A 151 3.62 5.01 4.05
CA THR A 151 4.26 5.04 5.38
C THR A 151 4.83 6.40 5.79
N ASN A 152 5.00 7.33 4.84
CA ASN A 152 5.75 8.57 4.99
C ASN A 152 7.22 8.38 5.42
N CYS A 153 7.82 7.23 5.10
CA CYS A 153 9.20 6.90 5.44
C CYS A 153 10.05 6.69 4.16
N PRO A 154 10.47 7.75 3.45
CA PRO A 154 11.21 7.61 2.20
C PRO A 154 12.60 6.99 2.39
N LEU A 155 13.26 7.27 3.52
CA LEU A 155 14.58 6.69 3.84
C LEU A 155 14.47 5.17 4.06
N THR A 156 13.47 4.73 4.81
CA THR A 156 13.20 3.31 5.04
C THR A 156 12.86 2.59 3.75
N ALA A 157 12.04 3.21 2.89
CA ALA A 157 11.72 2.65 1.58
C ALA A 157 12.97 2.50 0.69
N GLY A 158 13.86 3.48 0.70
CA GLY A 158 15.13 3.42 -0.03
C GLY A 158 16.05 2.31 0.47
N MET A 159 16.26 2.22 1.79
CA MET A 159 17.07 1.14 2.39
C MET A 159 16.47 -0.24 2.15
N PHE A 160 15.15 -0.37 2.25
CA PHE A 160 14.45 -1.62 1.97
C PHE A 160 14.72 -2.14 0.55
N VAL A 161 14.65 -1.25 -0.44
CA VAL A 161 14.91 -1.62 -1.85
C VAL A 161 16.39 -1.87 -2.11
N LEU A 162 17.27 -1.11 -1.46
CA LEU A 162 18.71 -1.34 -1.53
C LEU A 162 19.08 -2.74 -1.03
N GLU A 163 18.54 -3.16 0.11
CA GLU A 163 18.84 -4.47 0.70
C GLU A 163 18.25 -5.63 -0.13
N LEU A 164 17.06 -5.45 -0.70
CA LEU A 164 16.39 -6.53 -1.45
C LEU A 164 16.94 -6.73 -2.86
N LEU A 165 17.29 -5.64 -3.55
CA LEU A 165 17.56 -5.66 -4.99
C LEU A 165 18.94 -5.10 -5.34
N GLY A 166 19.61 -4.46 -4.38
CA GLY A 166 20.93 -3.85 -4.56
C GLY A 166 20.89 -2.36 -4.91
N PRO A 167 22.07 -1.76 -5.10
CA PRO A 167 22.23 -0.30 -5.26
C PRO A 167 21.61 0.26 -6.56
N TRP A 168 21.50 -0.55 -7.62
CA TRP A 168 20.86 -0.12 -8.86
C TRP A 168 19.37 0.22 -8.65
N ALA A 169 18.68 -0.57 -7.81
CA ALA A 169 17.27 -0.39 -7.51
C ALA A 169 17.03 0.87 -6.68
N LEU A 170 17.96 1.21 -5.77
CA LEU A 170 17.95 2.49 -5.07
C LEU A 170 18.02 3.66 -6.06
N ALA A 171 18.99 3.65 -6.97
CA ALA A 171 19.18 4.75 -7.92
C ALA A 171 17.93 5.04 -8.78
N VAL A 172 17.21 4.00 -9.19
CA VAL A 172 15.97 4.14 -9.97
C VAL A 172 14.79 4.59 -9.11
N SER A 173 14.69 4.11 -7.87
CA SER A 173 13.54 4.39 -7.00
C SER A 173 13.54 5.79 -6.38
N VAL A 174 14.70 6.41 -6.14
CA VAL A 174 14.82 7.76 -5.54
C VAL A 174 13.89 8.81 -6.17
N PRO A 175 13.87 9.02 -7.50
CA PRO A 175 12.97 10.01 -8.12
C PRO A 175 11.49 9.66 -7.96
N ALA A 176 11.13 8.38 -7.93
CA ALA A 176 9.75 7.95 -7.76
C ALA A 176 9.30 8.11 -6.29
N VAL A 177 10.15 7.72 -5.35
CA VAL A 177 9.95 7.82 -3.89
C VAL A 177 9.79 9.27 -3.46
N THR A 178 10.65 10.17 -3.95
CA THR A 178 10.55 11.61 -3.64
C THR A 178 9.25 12.20 -4.15
N ALA A 179 8.84 11.91 -5.38
CA ALA A 179 7.57 12.36 -5.95
C ALA A 179 6.37 11.83 -5.15
N ALA A 180 6.33 10.54 -4.85
CA ALA A 180 5.24 9.93 -4.09
C ALA A 180 5.15 10.48 -2.67
N PHE A 181 6.28 10.68 -1.99
CA PHE A 181 6.32 11.24 -0.64
C PHE A 181 5.78 12.66 -0.58
N LEU A 182 6.14 13.53 -1.53
CA LEU A 182 5.65 14.90 -1.57
C LEU A 182 4.13 14.97 -1.75
N VAL A 183 3.58 14.08 -2.57
CA VAL A 183 2.13 13.98 -2.82
C VAL A 183 1.41 13.40 -1.59
N ALA A 184 1.90 12.28 -1.05
CA ALA A 184 1.19 11.49 -0.05
C ALA A 184 1.36 11.95 1.42
N ARG A 185 2.17 12.99 1.66
CA ARG A 185 2.55 13.49 2.99
C ARG A 185 1.40 13.71 3.98
N SER A 186 0.20 14.03 3.51
CA SER A 186 -0.96 14.34 4.35
C SER A 186 -1.66 13.11 4.95
N THR A 187 -1.31 11.90 4.51
CA THR A 187 -1.97 10.66 4.93
C THR A 187 -0.95 9.56 5.19
N SER A 188 -1.25 8.67 6.13
CA SER A 188 -0.37 7.56 6.49
C SER A 188 -1.21 6.33 6.83
N LEU A 189 -0.67 5.15 6.57
CA LEU A 189 -1.15 3.88 7.11
C LEU A 189 -1.16 3.89 8.65
N TYR A 190 -0.23 4.65 9.22
CA TYR A 190 -0.06 4.85 10.65
C TYR A 190 -0.43 6.31 10.99
N PRO A 191 -1.68 6.61 11.36
CA PRO A 191 -2.11 7.99 11.58
C PRO A 191 -1.36 8.68 12.72
N THR A 192 -0.87 7.90 13.68
CA THR A 192 -0.05 8.36 14.81
C THR A 192 1.38 8.73 14.41
N SER A 193 1.86 8.26 13.25
CA SER A 193 3.19 8.62 12.74
C SER A 193 3.22 9.98 12.05
N LEU A 194 2.05 10.52 11.68
CA LEU A 194 1.97 11.87 11.15
C LEU A 194 2.36 12.85 12.26
N PRO A 195 3.27 13.80 12.00
CA PRO A 195 3.57 14.85 12.95
C PRO A 195 2.30 15.67 13.19
N HIS A 196 1.60 15.41 14.30
CA HIS A 196 0.79 16.43 14.91
C HIS A 196 1.80 17.47 15.40
N TRP A 197 1.99 18.55 14.64
CA TRP A 197 2.67 19.71 15.20
C TRP A 197 1.66 20.40 16.13
N SER A 198 1.27 19.78 17.24
CA SER A 198 0.69 20.58 18.31
C SER A 198 1.84 21.31 18.97
N THR A 199 1.77 22.63 18.98
CA THR A 199 2.72 23.53 19.67
C THR A 199 2.81 23.28 21.18
N THR A 200 2.05 22.32 21.71
CA THR A 200 2.10 21.89 23.11
C THR A 200 2.69 20.48 23.15
N PRO A 201 3.91 20.28 23.68
CA PRO A 201 4.33 18.96 24.07
C PRO A 201 3.41 18.50 25.22
N THR A 202 2.45 17.61 24.92
CA THR A 202 1.72 16.88 25.96
C THR A 202 2.66 15.86 26.57
N PHE A 203 3.50 16.30 27.50
CA PHE A 203 4.06 15.39 28.47
C PHE A 203 2.89 14.87 29.31
N PRO A 204 2.68 13.55 29.43
CA PRO A 204 1.79 13.05 30.47
C PRO A 204 2.30 13.62 31.80
N PRO A 205 1.43 14.24 32.63
CA PRO A 205 1.87 14.73 33.92
C PRO A 205 2.53 13.57 34.69
N ALA A 206 3.66 13.86 35.33
CA ALA A 206 4.36 12.88 36.15
C ALA A 206 3.33 12.21 37.09
N PRO A 207 3.34 10.87 37.22
CA PRO A 207 2.36 10.18 38.05
C PRO A 207 2.47 10.74 39.47
N SER A 208 1.49 11.55 39.88
CA SER A 208 1.35 11.98 41.27
C SER A 208 1.21 10.71 42.10
N GLY A 209 2.11 10.49 43.05
CA GLY A 209 2.27 9.28 43.84
C GLY A 209 1.09 8.92 44.76
N GLY A 210 -0.11 8.77 44.19
CA GLY A 210 -1.27 8.19 44.85
C GLY A 210 -1.20 6.67 44.72
N ARG A 211 -0.89 5.99 45.82
CA ARG A 211 -1.06 4.54 45.94
C ARG A 211 -2.50 4.22 45.55
N ARG A 212 -2.71 3.48 44.46
CA ARG A 212 -4.03 2.90 44.19
C ARG A 212 -4.29 1.85 45.28
N PRO A 213 -5.39 1.92 46.04
CA PRO A 213 -5.76 0.84 46.93
C PRO A 213 -6.13 -0.38 46.09
N CYS A 214 -5.44 -1.49 46.33
CA CYS A 214 -5.83 -2.79 45.79
C CYS A 214 -7.24 -3.12 46.28
N ARG A 215 -8.14 -3.42 45.35
CA ARG A 215 -9.42 -4.08 45.61
C ARG A 215 -9.47 -5.34 44.75
#